data_AF-A0A934XSY3-F1
#
_entry.id   AF-A0A934XSY3-F1
#
_cell.length_a   1.000
_cell.length_b   1.000
_cell.length_c   1.000
_cell.angle_alpha   90.00
_cell.angle_beta   90.00
_cell.angle_gamma   90.00
#
_symmetry.space_group_name_H-M   'P 1'
#
loop_
_entity.id
_entity.type
_entity.pdbx_description
1 polymer ?
#
loop_
_entity_poly.entity_id
_entity_poly.type
_entity_poly.pdbx_seq_one_letter_code
_entity_poly.pdbx_strand_id
1 'polypeptide(L)' 'MISFQEYKGWRPRYRNGEKIANWEDQPLLHDYLNQLGAEGWELAGASAGRALYGSRDEYQLFCKRASSAA' A
#
# COMPACT_ATOMS: atom_id res chain seq x y z
N MET A 1 18.20 -2.95 11.17
CA MET A 1 16.87 -2.63 11.73
C MET A 1 16.38 -1.43 10.94
N ILE A 2 15.38 -1.58 10.08
CA ILE A 2 14.95 -0.49 9.17
C ILE A 2 14.17 0.52 10.00
N SER A 3 14.87 1.56 10.47
CA SER A 3 14.28 2.68 11.19
C SER A 3 13.55 3.58 10.20
N PHE A 4 12.38 4.10 10.60
CA PHE A 4 11.65 5.16 9.87
C PHE A 4 12.54 6.36 9.52
N GLN A 5 13.55 6.62 10.35
CA GLN A 5 14.53 7.69 10.14
C GLN A 5 15.53 7.39 9.02
N GLU A 6 15.86 6.12 8.79
CA GLU A 6 16.88 5.67 7.84
C GLU A 6 16.40 5.83 6.39
N TYR A 7 15.09 5.72 6.17
CA TYR A 7 14.48 5.79 4.83
C TYR A 7 13.53 6.98 4.64
N LYS A 8 13.41 7.87 5.63
CA LYS A 8 12.60 9.12 5.57
C LYS A 8 11.13 8.92 5.19
N GLY A 9 10.52 7.79 5.55
CA GLY A 9 9.10 7.53 5.30
C GLY A 9 8.76 6.09 4.96
N TRP A 10 7.47 5.84 4.71
CA TRP A 10 6.92 4.50 4.45
C TRP A 10 7.00 4.20 2.96
N ARG A 11 7.24 2.94 2.59
CA ARG A 11 7.28 2.48 1.18
C ARG A 11 6.47 1.20 1.02
N PRO A 12 5.86 0.96 -0.14
CA PRO A 12 5.20 -0.31 -0.44
C PRO A 12 6.25 -1.42 -0.53
N ARG A 13 6.06 -2.51 0.22
CA ARG A 13 6.93 -3.70 0.17
C ARG A 13 6.35 -4.82 -0.69
N TYR A 14 5.02 -4.86 -0.80
CA TYR A 14 4.30 -5.89 -1.54
C TYR A 14 3.29 -5.23 -2.47
N ARG A 15 3.10 -5.84 -3.64
CA ARG A 15 2.05 -5.50 -4.60
C ARG A 15 1.35 -6.81 -4.98
N ASN A 16 0.04 -6.90 -4.74
CA ASN A 16 -0.76 -8.10 -5.03
C ASN A 16 -0.20 -9.39 -4.40
N GLY A 17 0.37 -9.30 -3.20
CA GLY A 17 0.99 -10.44 -2.49
C GLY A 17 2.42 -10.75 -2.93
N GLU A 18 2.92 -10.12 -3.99
CA GLU A 18 4.30 -10.29 -4.46
C GLU A 18 5.21 -9.22 -3.86
N LYS A 19 6.39 -9.64 -3.36
CA LYS A 19 7.38 -8.70 -2.81
C LYS A 19 8.00 -7.90 -3.94
N ILE A 20 8.06 -6.58 -3.80
CA ILE A 20 8.71 -5.69 -4.76
C ILE A 20 10.23 -5.82 -4.60
N ALA A 21 10.94 -6.05 -5.71
CA ALA A 21 12.40 -6.03 -5.73
C ALA A 21 12.92 -4.61 -5.47
N ASN A 22 13.95 -4.46 -4.63
CA ASN A 22 14.51 -3.17 -4.22
C ASN A 22 13.41 -2.20 -3.73
N TRP A 23 12.53 -2.68 -2.86
CA TRP A 23 11.40 -1.91 -2.34
C TRP A 23 11.87 -0.65 -1.59
N GLU A 24 13.11 -0.63 -1.13
CA GLU A 24 13.80 0.50 -0.50
C GLU A 24 13.94 1.70 -1.45
N ASP A 25 14.02 1.45 -2.76
CA ASP A 25 14.15 2.47 -3.81
C ASP A 25 12.80 2.91 -4.37
N GLN A 26 11.69 2.30 -3.92
CA GLN A 26 10.36 2.65 -4.38
C GLN A 26 9.93 4.03 -3.88
N PRO A 27 8.95 4.67 -4.55
CA PRO A 27 8.35 5.91 -4.08
C PRO A 27 7.82 5.78 -2.65
N LEU A 28 7.74 6.92 -1.95
CA LEU A 28 7.07 6.95 -0.67
C LEU A 28 5.62 6.52 -0.82
N LEU A 29 5.06 5.92 0.23
CA LEU A 29 3.74 5.33 0.20
C LEU A 29 2.68 6.35 -0.24
N HIS A 30 2.78 7.61 0.19
CA HIS A 30 1.84 8.65 -0.24
C HIS A 30 1.96 8.99 -1.73
N ASP A 31 3.17 9.08 -2.28
CA ASP A 31 3.38 9.30 -3.72
C ASP A 31 2.82 8.14 -4.54
N TYR A 32 3.07 6.91 -4.08
CA TYR A 32 2.54 5.71 -4.70
C TYR A 32 1.00 5.67 -4.66
N LEU A 33 0.39 6.04 -3.53
CA LEU A 33 -1.07 6.11 -3.40
C LEU A 33 -1.67 7.21 -4.28
N ASN A 34 -1.01 8.36 -4.42
CA ASN A 34 -1.43 9.42 -5.34
C ASN A 34 -1.39 8.95 -6.80
N GLN A 35 -0.33 8.23 -7.18
CA GLN A 35 -0.22 7.64 -8.52
C GLN A 35 -1.37 6.65 -8.78
N LEU A 36 -1.63 5.73 -7.85
CA LEU A 36 -2.73 4.78 -7.96
C LEU A 36 -4.09 5.49 -8.05
N GLY A 37 -4.30 6.54 -7.26
CA GLY A 37 -5.49 7.39 -7.36
C GLY A 37 -5.68 8.00 -8.76
N ALA A 38 -4.60 8.52 -9.35
CA ALA A 38 -4.61 9.07 -10.71
C ALA A 38 -4.87 7.99 -11.78
N GLU A 39 -4.47 6.73 -11.52
CA GLU A 39 -4.76 5.56 -12.35
C GLU A 39 -6.19 5.00 -12.14
N GLY A 40 -7.02 5.63 -11.30
CA GLY A 40 -8.41 5.23 -11.03
C GLY A 40 -8.56 4.14 -9.97
N TRP A 41 -7.55 3.94 -9.13
CA TRP A 41 -7.64 3.08 -7.97
C TRP A 41 -8.16 3.84 -6.75
N GLU A 42 -8.95 3.14 -5.94
CA GLU A 42 -9.45 3.66 -4.67
C GLU A 42 -8.78 2.91 -3.51
N LEU A 43 -8.42 3.67 -2.49
CA LEU A 43 -7.92 3.09 -1.24
C LEU A 43 -9.07 2.42 -0.49
N ALA A 44 -8.92 1.12 -0.19
CA ALA A 44 -9.88 0.39 0.62
C ALA A 44 -9.31 0.18 2.03
N GLY A 45 -9.86 0.91 3.00
CA GLY A 45 -9.60 0.66 4.42
C GLY A 45 -10.66 -0.26 5.00
N ALA A 46 -10.25 -1.28 5.75
CA ALA A 46 -11.16 -2.00 6.63
C ALA A 46 -10.77 -1.73 8.08
N SER A 47 -11.70 -1.09 8.79
CA SER A 47 -11.56 -0.63 10.16
C SER A 47 -12.22 -1.57 11.17
N ALA A 48 -12.75 -2.71 10.74
CA ALA A 48 -13.45 -3.65 11.59
C ALA A 48 -13.32 -5.12 11.14
N GLY A 49 -13.46 -6.03 12.10
CA GLY A 49 -13.46 -7.47 11.88
C GLY A 49 -12.07 -8.06 11.60
N ARG A 50 -12.04 -9.25 10.98
CA ARG A 50 -10.83 -10.00 10.60
C ARG A 50 -10.00 -9.34 9.47
N ALA A 51 -10.40 -8.15 9.02
CA ALA A 51 -9.81 -7.40 7.92
C ALA A 51 -9.11 -6.11 8.42
N LEU A 52 -8.69 -6.04 9.68
CA LEU A 52 -8.09 -4.84 10.26
C LEU A 52 -6.70 -4.56 9.67
N TYR A 53 -6.65 -3.89 8.52
CA TYR A 53 -5.41 -3.58 7.81
C TYR A 53 -4.52 -2.66 8.67
N GLY A 54 -3.26 -3.02 8.80
CA GLY A 54 -2.27 -2.37 9.66
C GLY A 54 -2.21 -2.89 11.09
N SER A 55 -3.13 -3.77 11.53
CA SER A 55 -3.10 -4.34 12.89
C SER A 55 -2.02 -5.41 13.11
N ARG A 56 -1.59 -6.08 12.03
CA ARG A 56 -0.46 -7.04 11.98
C ARG A 56 0.18 -6.98 10.59
N ASP A 57 1.42 -7.44 10.46
CA ASP A 57 2.15 -7.47 9.18
C ASP A 57 1.44 -8.28 8.08
N GLU A 58 0.63 -9.27 8.44
CA GLU A 58 -0.20 -10.08 7.53
C GLU A 58 -1.43 -9.31 7.00
N TYR A 59 -1.90 -8.29 7.72
CA TYR A 59 -3.06 -7.47 7.35
C TYR A 59 -2.57 -6.20 6.66
N GLN A 60 -2.26 -6.29 5.37
CA GLN A 60 -1.71 -5.15 4.63
C GLN A 60 -2.78 -4.29 3.96
N LEU A 61 -2.46 -3.01 3.81
CA LEU A 61 -3.24 -2.03 3.07
C LEU A 61 -3.28 -2.39 1.58
N PHE A 62 -4.44 -2.27 0.94
CA PHE A 62 -4.58 -2.55 -0.49
C PHE A 62 -5.46 -1.52 -1.21
N CYS A 63 -5.26 -1.44 -2.52
CA CYS A 63 -6.07 -0.63 -3.42
C CYS A 63 -6.96 -1.54 -4.27
N LYS A 64 -8.18 -1.09 -4.54
CA LYS A 64 -9.09 -1.74 -5.50
C LYS A 64 -9.26 -0.82 -6.71
N ARG A 65 -9.30 -1.37 -7.92
CA ARG A 65 -9.62 -0.57 -9.10
C ARG A 65 -11.13 -0.34 -9.12
N ALA A 66 -11.55 0.90 -9.42
CA ALA A 66 -12.96 1.15 -9.64
C ALA A 66 -13.47 0.24 -10.78
N SER A 67 -14.58 -0.45 -10.55
CA SER A 67 -15.24 -1.21 -11.61
C SER A 67 -15.83 -0.21 -12.59
N SER A 68 -15.29 -0.13 -13.80
CA SER A 68 -15.98 0.55 -14.89
C SER A 68 -17.28 -0.21 -15.16
N ALA A 69 -18.41 0.34 -14.71
CA ALA A 69 -19.71 -0.12 -15.17
C ALA A 69 -19.79 0.22 -16.67
N ALA A 70 -19.75 -0.80 -17.51
CA ALA A 70 -20.06 -0.72 -18.93
C ALA A 70 -21.56 -0.97 -19.14
#